data_AF-A0A7Y1UKN4-F1
#
_entry.id   AF-A0A7Y1UKN4-F1
#
_cell.length_a   1.000
_cell.length_b   1.000
_cell.length_c   1.000
_cell.angle_alpha   90.00
_cell.angle_beta   90.00
_cell.angle_gamma   90.00
#
_symmetry.space_group_name_H-M   'P 1'
#
loop_
_entity.id
_entity.type
_entity.pdbx_description
1 polymer ?
#
loop_
_entity_poly.entity_id
_entity_poly.type
_entity_poly.pdbx_seq_one_letter_code
_entity_poly.pdbx_strand_id
1 'polypeptide(L)'
;MTSADRFISGLLVQCRGAGPLRRVRTGMALLRAVWHNYRLGSEAARNLPVDGFKPELTAHNQRGQLLRHLRLHAGLTLLGPPGRLASWAADALDQHQADSGRLESHTEVRDNQAGRRCGEILGSHLRGVLSPDEARTLLAGVLCEDPAAPRPGA
;
A
#
# COMPACT_ATOMS: atom_id res chain seq x y z
N MET A 1 -14.73 -11.51 -6.29
CA MET A 1 -14.05 -10.25 -5.90
C MET A 1 -13.00 -10.58 -4.87
N THR A 2 -11.74 -10.34 -5.19
CA THR A 2 -10.57 -10.72 -4.37
C THR A 2 -10.37 -9.75 -3.20
N SER A 3 -9.47 -10.10 -2.27
CA SER A 3 -9.04 -9.17 -1.22
C SER A 3 -8.29 -7.95 -1.76
N ALA A 4 -7.51 -8.12 -2.83
CA ALA A 4 -6.91 -7.00 -3.55
C ALA A 4 -7.97 -6.04 -4.13
N ASP A 5 -9.03 -6.57 -4.77
CA ASP A 5 -10.13 -5.76 -5.30
C ASP A 5 -10.86 -4.97 -4.21
N ARG A 6 -11.10 -5.62 -3.06
CA ARG A 6 -11.71 -4.97 -1.88
C ARG A 6 -10.82 -3.87 -1.34
N PHE A 7 -9.52 -4.11 -1.26
CA PHE A 7 -8.55 -3.13 -0.78
C PHE A 7 -8.50 -1.90 -1.71
N ILE A 8 -8.37 -2.10 -3.02
CA ILE A 8 -8.37 -1.03 -4.03
C ILE A 8 -9.67 -0.22 -3.95
N SER A 9 -10.81 -0.91 -3.89
CA SER A 9 -12.11 -0.25 -3.78
C SER A 9 -12.21 0.57 -2.48
N GLY A 10 -11.68 0.05 -1.37
CA GLY A 10 -11.60 0.77 -0.10
C GLY A 10 -10.75 2.04 -0.18
N LEU A 11 -9.58 1.98 -0.84
CA LEU A 11 -8.74 3.17 -1.07
C LEU A 11 -9.49 4.23 -1.87
N LEU A 12 -10.13 3.84 -2.97
CA LEU A 12 -10.88 4.77 -3.83
C LEU A 12 -12.11 5.35 -3.14
N VAL A 13 -12.80 4.58 -2.28
CA VAL A 13 -13.91 5.08 -1.46
C VAL A 13 -13.42 6.14 -0.46
N GLN A 14 -12.26 5.96 0.16
CA GLN A 14 -11.63 6.99 1.01
C GLN A 14 -11.20 8.23 0.21
N CYS A 15 -11.10 8.08 -1.11
CA CYS A 15 -10.93 9.14 -2.09
C CYS A 15 -12.25 9.64 -2.72
N ARG A 16 -13.44 9.48 -2.10
CA ARG A 16 -14.68 10.19 -2.51
C ARG A 16 -14.94 11.54 -1.79
N GLY A 17 -15.43 12.55 -2.53
CA GLY A 17 -15.72 13.91 -2.02
C GLY A 17 -15.07 15.04 -2.83
N ALA A 18 -15.10 16.29 -2.34
CA ALA A 18 -14.42 17.44 -2.96
C ALA A 18 -13.66 18.27 -1.90
N GLY A 19 -12.66 19.05 -2.32
CA GLY A 19 -12.04 20.11 -1.51
C GLY A 19 -10.51 20.05 -1.36
N PRO A 20 -9.89 21.20 -1.04
CA PRO A 20 -8.43 21.39 -1.08
C PRO A 20 -7.66 20.57 -0.02
N LEU A 21 -8.31 20.26 1.11
CA LEU A 21 -7.68 19.49 2.19
C LEU A 21 -7.89 17.98 2.07
N ARG A 22 -8.54 17.51 1.00
CA ARG A 22 -8.97 16.12 0.91
C ARG A 22 -7.80 15.15 0.87
N ARG A 23 -6.73 15.52 0.16
CA ARG A 23 -5.47 14.78 0.13
C ARG A 23 -4.91 14.51 1.53
N VAL A 24 -4.85 15.54 2.36
CA VAL A 24 -4.36 15.43 3.74
C VAL A 24 -5.30 14.56 4.58
N ARG A 25 -6.62 14.76 4.46
CA ARG A 25 -7.62 13.97 5.18
C ARG A 25 -7.56 12.47 4.83
N THR A 26 -7.44 12.14 3.54
CA THR A 26 -7.25 10.76 3.09
C THR A 26 -5.94 10.19 3.63
N GLY A 27 -4.84 10.95 3.55
CA GLY A 27 -3.55 10.56 4.12
C GLY A 27 -3.65 10.22 5.61
N MET A 28 -4.25 11.10 6.41
CA MET A 28 -4.45 10.88 7.84
C MET A 28 -5.40 9.71 8.15
N ALA A 29 -6.43 9.48 7.33
CA ALA A 29 -7.35 8.36 7.49
C ALA A 29 -6.63 7.01 7.30
N LEU A 30 -5.74 6.91 6.30
CA LEU A 30 -4.91 5.73 6.08
C LEU A 30 -3.96 5.47 7.26
N LEU A 31 -3.31 6.52 7.77
CA LEU A 31 -2.42 6.41 8.94
C LEU A 31 -3.18 6.01 10.21
N ARG A 32 -4.40 6.53 10.41
CA ARG A 32 -5.25 6.14 11.54
C ARG A 32 -5.66 4.68 11.47
N ALA A 33 -5.94 4.15 10.27
CA ALA A 33 -6.23 2.73 10.09
C ALA A 33 -5.02 1.85 10.45
N VAL A 34 -3.81 2.29 10.10
CA VAL A 34 -2.57 1.62 10.53
C VAL A 34 -2.45 1.60 12.06
N TRP A 35 -2.65 2.75 12.70
CA TRP A 35 -2.59 2.86 14.16
C TRP A 35 -3.63 1.99 14.88
N HIS A 36 -4.85 1.93 14.34
CA HIS A 36 -5.89 1.06 14.89
C HIS A 36 -5.50 -0.42 14.79
N ASN A 37 -4.90 -0.84 13.68
CA ASN A 37 -4.38 -2.20 13.51
C ASN A 37 -3.23 -2.51 14.49
N TYR A 38 -2.37 -1.53 14.81
CA TYR A 38 -1.36 -1.71 15.86
C TYR A 38 -1.99 -1.96 17.24
N ARG A 39 -3.09 -1.26 17.55
CA ARG A 39 -3.80 -1.45 18.83
C ARG A 39 -4.51 -2.81 18.94
N LEU A 40 -4.87 -3.43 17.81
CA LEU A 40 -5.53 -4.75 17.78
C LEU A 40 -4.55 -5.94 17.91
N GLY A 41 -3.24 -5.69 17.95
CA GLY A 41 -2.21 -6.73 18.06
C GLY A 41 -1.79 -7.34 16.72
N SER A 42 -0.54 -7.81 16.65
CA SER A 42 0.10 -8.30 15.42
C SER A 42 -0.51 -9.61 14.88
N GLU A 43 -1.10 -10.45 15.74
CA GLU A 43 -1.73 -11.71 15.33
C GLU A 43 -3.00 -11.51 14.50
N ALA A 44 -3.88 -10.58 14.88
CA ALA A 44 -5.09 -10.28 14.12
C ALA A 44 -4.76 -9.76 12.71
N ALA A 45 -3.67 -9.01 12.58
CA ALA A 45 -3.20 -8.53 11.28
C ALA A 45 -2.68 -9.68 10.40
N ARG A 46 -1.93 -10.65 10.95
CA ARG A 46 -1.34 -11.78 10.19
C ARG A 46 -2.36 -12.63 9.45
N ASN A 47 -3.59 -12.69 9.94
CA ASN A 47 -4.67 -13.50 9.37
C ASN A 47 -5.54 -12.75 8.35
N LEU A 48 -5.18 -11.51 7.98
CA LEU A 48 -5.93 -10.79 6.95
C LEU A 48 -5.80 -11.50 5.59
N PRO A 49 -6.91 -11.64 4.85
CA PRO A 49 -6.88 -12.29 3.54
C PRO A 49 -6.14 -11.41 2.53
N VAL A 50 -5.27 -12.03 1.74
CA VAL A 50 -4.42 -11.37 0.73
C VAL A 50 -4.54 -12.03 -0.65
N ASP A 51 -5.63 -12.74 -0.91
CA ASP A 51 -5.92 -13.25 -2.25
C ASP A 51 -6.02 -12.11 -3.28
N GLY A 52 -5.47 -12.38 -4.47
CA GLY A 52 -5.42 -11.44 -5.59
C GLY A 52 -4.24 -10.47 -5.58
N PHE A 53 -3.45 -10.40 -4.51
CA PHE A 53 -2.21 -9.61 -4.50
C PHE A 53 -1.07 -10.36 -5.19
N LYS A 54 -0.12 -9.62 -5.76
CA LYS A 54 1.10 -10.19 -6.35
C LYS A 54 1.85 -11.09 -5.38
N PRO A 55 2.36 -12.27 -5.82
CA PRO A 55 3.10 -13.19 -4.95
C PRO A 55 4.30 -12.53 -4.25
N GLU A 56 5.02 -11.65 -4.94
CA GLU A 56 6.18 -10.95 -4.38
C GLU A 56 5.85 -9.98 -3.24
N LEU A 57 4.59 -9.52 -3.16
CA LEU A 57 4.06 -8.67 -2.07
C LEU A 57 3.52 -9.50 -0.89
N THR A 58 3.34 -10.81 -1.07
CA THR A 58 2.74 -11.70 -0.04
C THR A 58 3.68 -12.82 0.41
N ALA A 59 4.92 -12.82 -0.09
CA ALA A 59 5.95 -13.79 0.24
C ALA A 59 6.35 -13.76 1.73
N HIS A 60 7.05 -14.80 2.18
CA HIS A 60 7.66 -14.89 3.52
C HIS A 60 6.70 -14.66 4.70
N ASN A 61 5.43 -15.10 4.56
CA ASN A 61 4.41 -15.03 5.60
C ASN A 61 4.08 -13.59 6.08
N GLN A 62 4.32 -12.58 5.23
CA GLN A 62 4.10 -11.15 5.54
C GLN A 62 2.67 -10.66 5.31
N ARG A 63 1.69 -11.56 5.19
CA ARG A 63 0.31 -11.27 4.76
C ARG A 63 -0.34 -10.13 5.55
N GLY A 64 -0.14 -10.09 6.86
CA GLY A 64 -0.68 -9.04 7.72
C GLY A 64 0.08 -7.72 7.70
N GLN A 65 1.35 -7.75 7.30
CA GLN A 65 2.21 -6.58 7.25
C GLN A 65 2.01 -5.83 5.93
N LEU A 66 1.74 -6.54 4.83
CA LEU A 66 1.44 -5.96 3.51
C LEU A 66 0.41 -4.84 3.58
N LEU A 67 -0.81 -5.15 4.05
CA LEU A 67 -1.91 -4.19 4.06
C LEU A 67 -1.64 -2.99 4.99
N ARG A 68 -0.73 -3.16 5.96
CA ARG A 68 -0.29 -2.09 6.86
C ARG A 68 0.71 -1.20 6.15
N HIS A 69 1.72 -1.77 5.48
CA HIS A 69 2.76 -1.04 4.77
C HIS A 69 2.18 -0.27 3.59
N LEU A 70 1.28 -0.88 2.82
CA LEU A 70 0.56 -0.21 1.75
C LEU A 70 -0.17 1.05 2.25
N ARG A 71 -0.91 0.94 3.36
CA ARG A 71 -1.63 2.10 3.94
C ARG A 71 -0.68 3.14 4.53
N LEU A 72 0.39 2.71 5.21
CA LEU A 72 1.37 3.60 5.80
C LEU A 72 2.03 4.46 4.73
N HIS A 73 2.64 3.83 3.73
CA HIS A 73 3.38 4.54 2.69
C HIS A 73 2.46 5.33 1.75
N ALA A 74 1.26 4.83 1.43
CA ALA A 74 0.28 5.61 0.68
C ALA A 74 -0.16 6.85 1.48
N GLY A 75 -0.45 6.69 2.78
CA GLY A 75 -0.85 7.77 3.67
C GLY A 75 0.22 8.85 3.79
N LEU A 76 1.47 8.43 4.04
CA LEU A 76 2.63 9.31 4.12
C LEU A 76 2.86 10.09 2.80
N THR A 77 2.79 9.42 1.64
CA THR A 77 2.91 10.11 0.34
C THR A 77 1.82 11.16 0.13
N LEU A 78 0.59 10.92 0.61
CA LEU A 78 -0.50 11.87 0.53
C LEU A 78 -0.28 13.11 1.43
N LEU A 79 0.48 13.01 2.52
CA LEU A 79 0.84 14.17 3.36
C LEU A 79 1.87 15.11 2.72
N GLY A 80 2.39 14.78 1.53
CA GLY A 80 3.29 15.65 0.77
C GLY A 80 4.75 15.48 1.16
N PRO A 81 5.60 16.52 0.98
CA PRO A 81 7.04 16.43 1.24
C PRO A 81 7.43 15.85 2.61
N PRO A 82 6.88 16.29 3.75
CA PRO A 82 7.28 15.75 5.05
C PRO A 82 6.91 14.27 5.21
N GLY A 83 5.75 13.86 4.70
CA GLY A 83 5.36 12.45 4.73
C GLY A 83 6.23 11.58 3.82
N ARG A 84 6.62 12.06 2.64
CA ARG A 84 7.56 11.33 1.75
C ARG A 84 8.93 11.12 2.40
N LEU A 85 9.44 12.11 3.13
CA LEU A 85 10.68 11.95 3.88
C LEU A 85 10.55 10.85 4.95
N ALA A 86 9.46 10.84 5.72
CA ALA A 86 9.20 9.77 6.69
C ALA A 86 9.08 8.38 6.01
N SER A 87 8.45 8.34 4.84
CA SER A 87 8.32 7.13 4.01
C SER A 87 9.68 6.60 3.55
N TRP A 88 10.60 7.48 3.18
CA TRP A 88 11.98 7.11 2.80
C TRP A 88 12.83 6.68 3.99
N ALA A 89 12.68 7.34 5.14
CA ALA A 89 13.40 6.94 6.35
C ALA A 89 13.00 5.53 6.81
N ALA A 90 11.71 5.19 6.73
CA ALA A 90 11.22 3.83 7.00
C ALA A 90 11.80 2.82 5.99
N ASP A 91 11.80 3.16 4.70
CA ASP A 91 12.38 2.32 3.63
C ASP A 91 13.87 2.02 3.84
N ALA A 92 14.65 3.04 4.26
CA ALA A 92 16.07 2.90 4.52
C ALA A 92 16.35 1.99 5.73
N LEU A 93 15.51 2.05 6.76
CA LEU A 93 15.61 1.15 7.92
C LEU A 93 15.33 -0.30 7.53
N ASP A 94 14.28 -0.54 6.74
CA ASP A 94 13.94 -1.88 6.26
C ASP A 94 15.00 -2.42 5.30
N GLN A 95 15.55 -1.58 4.42
CA GLN A 95 16.65 -1.97 3.53
C GLN A 95 17.90 -2.38 4.32
N HIS A 96 18.27 -1.62 5.36
CA HIS A 96 19.38 -1.99 6.23
C HIS A 96 19.13 -3.33 6.95
N GLN A 97 17.88 -3.61 7.35
CA GLN A 97 17.50 -4.88 7.95
C GLN A 97 17.54 -6.04 6.93
N ALA A 98 17.18 -5.79 5.67
CA ALA A 98 17.31 -6.75 4.57
C ALA A 98 18.78 -7.11 4.31
N ASP A 99 19.64 -6.09 4.22
CA ASP A 99 21.08 -6.25 3.98
C ASP A 99 21.78 -7.00 5.13
N SER A 100 21.22 -6.92 6.34
CA SER A 100 21.67 -7.72 7.50
C SER A 100 21.21 -9.19 7.49
N GLY A 101 20.49 -9.63 6.44
CA GLY A 101 20.07 -11.02 6.23
C GLY A 101 18.64 -11.34 6.65
N ARG A 102 17.80 -10.36 7.01
CA ARG A 102 16.39 -10.62 7.33
C ARG A 102 15.58 -10.73 6.04
N LEU A 103 15.31 -11.96 5.59
CA LEU A 103 14.56 -12.24 4.36
C LEU A 103 13.20 -11.53 4.29
N GLU A 104 12.52 -11.37 5.43
CA GLU A 104 11.25 -10.63 5.54
C GLU A 104 11.36 -9.19 5.03
N SER A 105 12.53 -8.55 5.18
CA SER A 105 12.73 -7.16 4.82
C SER A 105 12.81 -6.92 3.31
N HIS A 106 13.13 -7.93 2.49
CA HIS A 106 13.04 -7.77 1.03
C HIS A 106 11.60 -7.65 0.54
N THR A 107 10.66 -8.34 1.18
CA THR A 107 9.22 -8.17 0.91
C THR A 107 8.73 -6.82 1.44
N GLU A 108 9.16 -6.42 2.63
CA GLU A 108 8.79 -5.10 3.20
C GLU A 108 9.21 -3.94 2.30
N VAL A 109 10.43 -3.97 1.73
CA VAL A 109 10.87 -2.94 0.77
C VAL A 109 9.97 -2.87 -0.46
N ARG A 110 9.54 -4.01 -1.01
CA ARG A 110 8.60 -4.05 -2.14
C ARG A 110 7.23 -3.51 -1.75
N ASP A 111 6.74 -3.84 -0.57
CA ASP A 111 5.47 -3.34 -0.04
C ASP A 111 5.51 -1.82 0.16
N ASN A 112 6.64 -1.30 0.63
CA ASN A 112 6.86 0.13 0.83
C ASN A 112 6.84 0.88 -0.51
N GLN A 113 7.53 0.34 -1.53
CA GLN A 113 7.51 0.88 -2.89
C GLN A 113 6.10 0.85 -3.50
N ALA A 114 5.39 -0.28 -3.38
CA ALA A 114 4.02 -0.42 -3.85
C ALA A 114 3.09 0.58 -3.13
N GLY A 115 3.24 0.75 -1.81
CA GLY A 115 2.49 1.71 -1.02
C GLY A 115 2.74 3.16 -1.45
N ARG A 116 3.99 3.55 -1.71
CA ARG A 116 4.32 4.89 -2.24
C ARG A 116 3.64 5.15 -3.58
N ARG A 117 3.74 4.20 -4.51
CA ARG A 117 3.12 4.30 -5.84
C ARG A 117 1.61 4.38 -5.76
N CYS A 118 0.98 3.63 -4.84
CA CYS A 118 -0.44 3.78 -4.54
C CYS A 118 -0.76 5.20 -4.08
N GLY A 119 0.02 5.77 -3.16
CA GLY A 119 -0.15 7.15 -2.70
C GLY A 119 -0.01 8.20 -3.81
N GLU A 120 0.87 7.97 -4.78
CA GLU A 120 1.01 8.84 -5.96
C GLU A 120 -0.22 8.77 -6.87
N ILE A 121 -0.69 7.56 -7.17
CA ILE A 121 -1.91 7.33 -7.98
C ILE A 121 -3.12 7.98 -7.31
N LEU A 122 -3.34 7.71 -6.01
CA LEU A 122 -4.41 8.33 -5.24
C LEU A 122 -4.27 9.85 -5.21
N GLY A 123 -3.04 10.36 -5.10
CA GLY A 123 -2.76 11.80 -5.14
C GLY A 123 -3.12 12.43 -6.48
N SER A 124 -2.85 11.76 -7.61
CA SER A 124 -3.24 12.21 -8.95
C SER A 124 -4.76 12.14 -9.15
N HIS A 125 -5.41 11.07 -8.68
CA HIS A 125 -6.86 10.94 -8.68
C HIS A 125 -7.53 12.07 -7.88
N LEU A 126 -7.05 12.35 -6.67
CA LEU A 126 -7.58 13.41 -5.81
C LEU A 126 -7.38 14.82 -6.38
N ARG A 127 -6.41 15.02 -7.28
CA ARG A 127 -6.23 16.27 -8.04
C ARG A 127 -7.09 16.36 -9.30
N GLY A 128 -7.87 15.31 -9.62
CA GLY A 128 -8.65 15.24 -10.84
C GLY A 128 -7.84 14.96 -12.10
N VAL A 129 -6.56 14.58 -11.96
CA VAL A 129 -5.70 14.21 -13.11
C VAL A 129 -6.06 12.81 -13.62
N LEU A 130 -6.47 11.90 -12.73
CA LEU A 130 -6.92 10.56 -13.08
C LEU A 130 -8.40 10.40 -12.73
N SER A 131 -9.16 9.84 -13.67
CA SER A 131 -10.51 9.34 -13.41
C SER A 131 -10.49 8.20 -12.37
N PRO A 132 -11.64 7.89 -11.73
CA PRO A 132 -11.75 6.73 -10.85
C PRO A 132 -11.33 5.41 -11.51
N ASP A 133 -11.65 5.22 -12.79
CA ASP A 133 -11.37 3.98 -13.52
C ASP A 133 -9.89 3.86 -13.90
N GLU A 134 -9.25 4.95 -14.34
CA GLU A 134 -7.81 4.98 -14.57
C GLU A 134 -7.04 4.72 -13.27
N ALA A 135 -7.46 5.37 -12.17
CA ALA A 135 -6.85 5.15 -10.86
C ALA A 135 -6.99 3.69 -10.41
N ARG A 136 -8.17 3.07 -10.62
CA ARG A 136 -8.40 1.65 -10.33
C ARG A 136 -7.45 0.76 -11.15
N THR A 137 -7.36 0.98 -12.46
CA THR A 137 -6.49 0.18 -13.35
C THR A 137 -5.03 0.29 -12.94
N LEU A 138 -4.54 1.50 -12.64
CA LEU A 138 -3.16 1.70 -12.20
C LEU A 138 -2.89 1.06 -10.82
N LEU A 139 -3.84 1.17 -9.87
CA LEU A 139 -3.73 0.50 -8.57
C LEU A 139 -3.69 -1.03 -8.73
N ALA A 140 -4.52 -1.59 -9.62
CA ALA A 140 -4.51 -3.02 -9.93
C ALA A 140 -3.17 -3.43 -10.55
N GLY A 141 -2.62 -2.66 -11.50
CA GLY A 141 -1.30 -2.96 -12.08
C GLY A 141 -0.15 -2.91 -11.06
N VAL A 142 -0.28 -2.15 -9.98
CA VAL A 142 0.70 -2.14 -8.87
C VAL A 142 0.52 -3.36 -7.97
N LEU A 143 -0.72 -3.67 -7.59
CA LEU A 143 -1.01 -4.57 -6.46
C LEU A 143 -1.39 -5.99 -6.85
N CYS A 144 -2.02 -6.16 -8.01
CA CYS A 144 -2.63 -7.43 -8.40
C CYS A 144 -1.68 -8.23 -9.31
N GLU A 145 -1.73 -9.55 -9.16
CA GLU A 145 -1.12 -10.46 -10.12
C GLU A 145 -1.83 -10.31 -11.47
N ASP A 146 -1.08 -10.11 -12.55
CA ASP A 146 -1.65 -10.14 -13.89
C ASP A 146 -1.90 -11.62 -14.25
N PRO A 147 -3.16 -12.04 -14.44
CA PRO A 147 -3.46 -13.43 -14.78
C PRO A 147 -2.87 -13.86 -16.13
N ALA A 148 -2.43 -12.91 -16.98
CA ALA A 148 -1.78 -13.17 -18.25
C ALA A 148 -0.24 -13.09 -18.19
N ALA A 149 0.35 -12.67 -17.06
CA ALA A 149 1.81 -12.60 -16.95
C ALA A 149 2.43 -14.01 -16.84
N PRO A 150 3.49 -14.31 -17.59
CA PRO A 150 4.18 -15.59 -17.47
C PRO A 150 4.74 -15.74 -16.06
N ARG A 151 4.44 -16.89 -15.41
CA ARG A 151 4.99 -17.21 -14.10
C ARG A 151 6.51 -17.38 -14.23
N PRO A 152 7.31 -16.71 -13.39
CA PRO A 152 8.75 -16.94 -13.40
C PRO A 152 9.03 -18.38 -12.93
N GLY A 153 9.49 -19.23 -13.85
CA GLY A 153 9.99 -20.57 -13.55
C GLY A 153 9.07 -21.76 -13.86
N ALA A 154 8.16 -21.65 -14.85
CA ALA A 154 7.54 -22.83 -15.47
C ALA A 154 8.43 -23.40 -16.58
#